data_AF-A0A6M1T0M5-F1
#
_entry.id   AF-A0A6M1T0M5-F1
#
_cell.length_a   1.000
_cell.length_b   1.000
_cell.length_c   1.000
_cell.angle_alpha   90.00
_cell.angle_beta   90.00
_cell.angle_gamma   90.00
#
_symmetry.space_group_name_H-M   'P 1'
#
loop_
_entity.id
_entity.type
_entity.pdbx_description
1 polymer ?
#
loop_
_entity_poly.entity_id
_entity_poly.type
_entity_poly.pdbx_seq_one_letter_code
_entity_poly.pdbx_strand_id
1 'polypeptide(L)'
;MRRLTSNNSFLGLLFFILLFSSILTNNARAQETFEEWKQNYLEEFKEFQNKYDKQFHKMLQQEWKEFSAEHSPDFYETPKPDIIPTVEEESPKPSKATIDLEKIEPANSRTSEKPAPEEEYPQKPSSKQKEQNITNSAVSKSGITPSFEPNVKKAKVQKSKLTFFDIPIQYSYYAAYKKRIDGPIGKKAISDFWKHLSTKDYPSFLKQMQEIRSGISLNDYGYAQLLHNIGNQIYGNNTPESTLFSWFMLTQSGFGTRIAYNKQQVYLLIKVTPEVFKTTYFPIDGSKYYGLNLNGSQSNLPSNLYTYEGSYPKSKEKELSLFFTKRPLLPEQQEQRSFSFTYQDTSYTFELPVDKQVVNYFKNYPKAKLDLYFKSRMDGPTHKNLLNALRPLLEDKNAVEKANLLLSFVQKAFKYQTDQQQFNTEKKMFPAETLYYPASDCDDRTILFSYLIEHLTDLDYIVIRYPGHLTPAVHFPTTQPKGPKVDAPISYEGKEYYVTDPTYINADAGMIMSKYRNTPPAEIFNF
;
A
#
# COMPACT_ATOMS: atom_id res chain seq x y z
N MET A 1 7.24 -88.39 31.20
CA MET A 1 8.15 -87.89 30.16
C MET A 1 7.37 -87.59 28.88
N ARG A 2 7.19 -86.32 28.52
CA ARG A 2 7.52 -85.77 27.18
C ARG A 2 7.20 -84.27 27.17
N ARG A 3 8.27 -83.50 26.92
CA ARG A 3 8.29 -82.05 26.72
C ARG A 3 7.37 -81.67 25.56
N LEU A 4 6.47 -80.72 25.78
CA LEU A 4 5.90 -79.93 24.69
C LEU A 4 6.95 -78.92 24.25
N THR A 5 7.33 -79.02 22.98
CA THR A 5 8.43 -78.32 22.33
C THR A 5 8.04 -76.90 21.92
N SER A 6 9.03 -76.01 22.09
CA SER A 6 9.09 -74.61 21.73
C SER A 6 9.06 -74.38 20.20
N ASN A 7 7.91 -74.55 19.54
CA ASN A 7 7.77 -74.21 18.11
C ASN A 7 6.78 -73.07 17.79
N ASN A 8 5.94 -72.63 18.73
CA ASN A 8 4.94 -71.59 18.44
C ASN A 8 5.42 -70.15 18.70
N SER A 9 6.54 -69.97 19.42
CA SER A 9 7.12 -68.63 19.68
C SER A 9 7.90 -68.09 18.46
N PHE A 10 8.57 -68.98 17.71
CA PHE A 10 9.41 -68.58 16.58
C PHE A 10 8.58 -68.19 15.33
N LEU A 11 7.44 -68.87 15.11
CA LEU A 11 6.55 -68.58 13.99
C LEU A 11 5.80 -67.25 14.16
N GLY A 12 5.41 -66.92 15.38
CA GLY A 12 4.76 -65.63 15.72
C GLY A 12 5.70 -64.44 15.58
N LEU A 13 6.98 -64.59 15.96
CA LEU A 13 8.00 -63.56 15.81
C LEU A 13 8.33 -63.29 14.33
N LEU A 14 8.40 -64.33 13.49
CA LEU A 14 8.63 -64.19 12.05
C LEU A 14 7.46 -63.50 11.34
N PHE A 15 6.22 -63.80 11.74
CA PHE A 15 5.02 -63.18 11.19
C PHE A 15 4.90 -61.71 11.61
N PHE A 16 5.29 -61.36 12.84
CA PHE A 16 5.35 -59.97 13.31
C PHE A 16 6.44 -59.15 12.61
N ILE A 17 7.61 -59.73 12.34
CA ILE A 17 8.70 -59.06 11.59
C ILE A 17 8.31 -58.86 10.12
N LEU A 18 7.60 -59.79 9.49
CA LEU A 18 7.07 -59.65 8.12
C LEU A 18 5.92 -58.62 8.04
N LEU A 19 5.07 -58.52 9.07
CA LEU A 19 4.03 -57.49 9.18
C LEU A 19 4.59 -56.10 9.50
N PHE A 20 5.62 -55.99 10.33
CA PHE A 20 6.30 -54.71 10.58
C PHE A 20 7.15 -54.26 9.38
N SER A 21 7.76 -55.20 8.65
CA SER A 21 8.45 -54.92 7.38
C SER A 21 7.48 -54.45 6.29
N SER A 22 6.27 -55.00 6.19
CA SER A 22 5.26 -54.55 5.22
C SER A 22 4.64 -53.19 5.55
N ILE A 23 4.54 -52.82 6.84
CA ILE A 23 4.07 -51.49 7.26
C ILE A 23 5.18 -50.43 7.08
N LEU A 24 6.44 -50.76 7.34
CA LEU A 24 7.59 -49.86 7.09
C LEU A 24 7.88 -49.68 5.58
N THR A 25 7.74 -50.74 4.78
CA THR A 25 7.93 -50.66 3.32
C THR A 25 6.81 -49.92 2.59
N ASN A 26 5.56 -49.94 3.12
CA ASN A 26 4.47 -49.15 2.53
C ASN A 26 4.62 -47.64 2.80
N ASN A 27 5.11 -47.23 3.99
CA ASN A 27 5.43 -45.82 4.24
C ASN A 27 6.65 -45.36 3.43
N ALA A 28 7.69 -46.19 3.33
CA ALA A 28 8.85 -45.89 2.50
C ALA A 28 8.47 -45.79 1.01
N ARG A 29 7.67 -46.72 0.49
CA ARG A 29 7.16 -46.66 -0.90
C ARG A 29 6.22 -45.50 -1.13
N ALA A 30 5.32 -45.18 -0.20
CA ALA A 30 4.45 -44.01 -0.30
C ALA A 30 5.27 -42.72 -0.35
N GLN A 31 6.31 -42.63 0.48
CA GLN A 31 7.22 -41.49 0.52
C GLN A 31 8.13 -41.41 -0.73
N GLU A 32 8.61 -42.55 -1.24
CA GLU A 32 9.31 -42.63 -2.52
C GLU A 32 8.39 -42.22 -3.67
N THR A 33 7.15 -42.72 -3.74
CA THR A 33 6.18 -42.32 -4.77
C THR A 33 5.77 -40.85 -4.67
N PHE A 34 5.69 -40.29 -3.47
CA PHE A 34 5.43 -38.87 -3.27
C PHE A 34 6.63 -38.00 -3.69
N GLU A 35 7.84 -38.39 -3.32
CA GLU A 35 9.05 -37.69 -3.76
C GLU A 35 9.26 -37.83 -5.27
N GLU A 36 9.00 -38.99 -5.87
CA GLU A 36 9.00 -39.18 -7.34
C GLU A 36 7.94 -38.32 -8.02
N TRP A 37 6.70 -38.32 -7.53
CA TRP A 37 5.64 -37.44 -8.04
C TRP A 37 6.04 -35.96 -7.93
N LYS A 38 6.61 -35.55 -6.79
CA LYS A 38 7.12 -34.19 -6.56
C LYS A 38 8.27 -33.84 -7.50
N GLN A 39 9.21 -34.77 -7.75
CA GLN A 39 10.29 -34.57 -8.72
C GLN A 39 9.75 -34.45 -10.15
N ASN A 40 8.84 -35.33 -10.57
CA ASN A 40 8.19 -35.27 -11.88
C ASN A 40 7.43 -33.96 -12.06
N TYR A 41 6.65 -33.54 -11.06
CA TYR A 41 5.93 -32.26 -11.07
C TYR A 41 6.90 -31.06 -11.15
N LEU A 42 8.02 -31.10 -10.43
CA LEU A 42 9.06 -30.06 -10.51
C LEU A 42 9.75 -30.05 -11.89
N GLU A 43 9.93 -31.21 -12.51
CA GLU A 43 10.51 -31.33 -13.85
C GLU A 43 9.55 -30.81 -14.93
N GLU A 44 8.29 -31.22 -14.91
CA GLU A 44 7.23 -30.69 -15.79
C GLU A 44 7.08 -29.17 -15.62
N PHE A 45 7.11 -28.67 -14.38
CA PHE A 45 7.06 -27.24 -14.10
C PHE A 45 8.27 -26.49 -14.69
N LYS A 46 9.48 -27.05 -14.58
CA LYS A 46 10.69 -26.49 -15.19
C LYS A 46 10.60 -26.49 -16.70
N GLU A 47 10.16 -27.58 -17.33
CA GLU A 47 9.99 -27.66 -18.79
C GLU A 47 8.97 -26.63 -19.29
N PHE A 48 7.86 -26.48 -18.59
CA PHE A 48 6.83 -25.50 -18.89
C PHE A 48 7.35 -24.06 -18.75
N GLN A 49 8.07 -23.73 -17.69
CA GLN A 49 8.73 -22.43 -17.53
C GLN A 49 9.73 -22.15 -18.66
N ASN A 50 10.60 -23.14 -18.93
CA ASN A 50 11.59 -23.06 -19.99
C ASN A 50 10.96 -22.78 -21.36
N LYS A 51 9.75 -23.28 -21.63
CA LYS A 51 9.03 -23.01 -22.88
C LYS A 51 8.71 -21.51 -23.04
N TYR A 52 8.08 -20.88 -22.04
CA TYR A 52 7.70 -19.46 -22.12
C TYR A 52 8.90 -18.54 -22.11
N ASP A 53 9.91 -18.85 -21.29
CA ASP A 53 11.15 -18.08 -21.25
C ASP A 53 11.87 -18.12 -22.60
N LYS A 54 11.87 -19.27 -23.29
CA LYS A 54 12.40 -19.41 -24.66
C LYS A 54 11.58 -18.62 -25.67
N GLN A 55 10.24 -18.65 -25.57
CA GLN A 55 9.37 -17.88 -26.46
C GLN A 55 9.61 -16.38 -26.31
N PHE A 56 9.64 -15.89 -25.07
CA PHE A 56 9.87 -14.48 -24.80
C PHE A 56 11.30 -14.05 -25.13
N HIS A 57 12.30 -14.89 -24.89
CA HIS A 57 13.66 -14.65 -25.37
C HIS A 57 13.70 -14.46 -26.90
N LYS A 58 13.02 -15.33 -27.67
CA LYS A 58 12.91 -15.17 -29.14
C LYS A 58 12.17 -13.89 -29.53
N MET A 59 11.18 -13.48 -28.75
CA MET A 59 10.45 -12.22 -28.95
C MET A 59 11.36 -11.00 -28.72
N LEU A 60 12.15 -10.98 -27.65
CA LEU A 60 13.11 -9.91 -27.36
C LEU A 60 14.20 -9.75 -28.44
N GLN A 61 14.44 -10.80 -29.23
CA GLN A 61 15.38 -10.76 -30.36
C GLN A 61 14.78 -10.14 -31.64
N GLN A 62 13.45 -9.95 -31.68
CA GLN A 62 12.76 -9.30 -32.79
C GLN A 62 13.06 -7.79 -32.83
N GLU A 63 12.34 -7.05 -33.67
CA GLU A 63 12.51 -5.61 -33.78
C GLU A 63 11.96 -4.87 -32.55
N TRP A 64 12.72 -3.87 -32.13
CA TRP A 64 12.32 -2.92 -31.09
C TRP A 64 11.99 -1.62 -31.79
N LYS A 65 10.87 -1.02 -31.40
CA LYS A 65 10.38 0.23 -31.99
C LYS A 65 10.66 1.37 -31.03
N GLU A 66 10.82 2.56 -31.58
CA GLU A 66 10.88 3.78 -30.79
C GLU A 66 9.45 4.18 -30.39
N PHE A 67 9.27 4.46 -29.11
CA PHE A 67 8.03 5.00 -28.56
C PHE A 67 8.31 6.38 -28.00
N SER A 68 7.34 7.27 -28.14
CA SER A 68 7.35 8.57 -27.49
C SER A 68 6.61 8.50 -26.17
N ALA A 69 7.18 9.20 -25.20
CA ALA A 69 6.61 9.32 -23.88
C ALA A 69 5.50 10.37 -23.90
N GLU A 70 4.44 10.10 -23.13
CA GLU A 70 3.36 11.03 -22.86
C GLU A 70 3.41 11.47 -21.39
N HIS A 71 2.73 12.57 -21.08
CA HIS A 71 2.63 13.09 -19.72
C HIS A 71 1.22 12.95 -19.19
N SER A 72 1.09 12.38 -17.99
CA SER A 72 -0.18 12.46 -17.26
C SER A 72 -0.48 13.93 -16.94
N PRO A 73 -1.71 14.42 -17.16
CA PRO A 73 -2.08 15.79 -16.83
C PRO A 73 -1.92 16.06 -15.33
N ASP A 74 -1.70 17.33 -15.00
CA ASP A 74 -1.72 17.79 -13.61
C ASP A 74 -3.15 17.69 -13.05
N PHE A 75 -3.25 17.40 -11.75
CA PHE A 75 -4.56 17.28 -11.11
C PHE A 75 -5.28 18.64 -10.99
N TYR A 76 -4.51 19.72 -10.94
CA TYR A 76 -4.99 21.10 -10.95
C TYR A 76 -4.33 21.89 -12.07
N GLU A 77 -5.11 22.59 -12.88
CA GLU A 77 -4.59 23.57 -13.85
C GLU A 77 -4.30 24.92 -13.18
N THR A 78 -5.07 25.25 -12.15
CA THR A 78 -4.92 26.48 -11.35
C THR A 78 -4.13 26.19 -10.05
N PRO A 79 -3.17 27.03 -9.66
CA PRO A 79 -2.40 26.82 -8.44
C PRO A 79 -3.28 26.90 -7.20
N LYS A 80 -2.90 26.14 -6.16
CA LYS A 80 -3.52 26.22 -4.83
C LYS A 80 -3.28 27.62 -4.22
N PRO A 81 -4.23 28.19 -3.47
CA PRO A 81 -4.04 29.50 -2.85
C PRO A 81 -2.99 29.44 -1.73
N ASP A 82 -2.11 30.43 -1.67
CA ASP A 82 -1.13 30.56 -0.58
C ASP A 82 -1.76 31.03 0.74
N ILE A 83 -2.84 31.81 0.64
CA ILE A 83 -3.61 32.32 1.78
C ILE A 83 -5.01 31.73 1.70
N ILE A 84 -5.40 31.02 2.75
CA ILE A 84 -6.73 30.43 2.87
C ILE A 84 -7.71 31.43 3.49
N PRO A 85 -8.97 31.43 3.04
CA PRO A 85 -9.97 32.32 3.62
C PRO A 85 -10.28 31.90 5.06
N THR A 86 -10.63 32.89 5.87
CA THR A 86 -11.10 32.73 7.25
C THR A 86 -12.47 33.37 7.35
N VAL A 87 -13.41 32.71 8.02
CA VAL A 87 -14.68 33.33 8.39
C VAL A 87 -14.42 34.35 9.48
N GLU A 88 -14.81 35.59 9.26
CA GLU A 88 -14.80 36.61 10.31
C GLU A 88 -15.75 36.18 11.45
N GLU A 89 -15.16 35.94 12.61
CA GLU A 89 -15.87 35.74 13.87
C GLU A 89 -16.22 37.10 14.49
N GLU A 90 -17.39 37.21 15.12
CA GLU A 90 -17.76 38.39 15.90
C GLU A 90 -16.92 38.46 17.19
N SER A 91 -15.68 38.95 17.07
CA SER A 91 -14.67 39.07 18.14
C SER A 91 -14.29 37.73 18.81
N PRO A 92 -13.00 37.40 18.96
CA PRO A 92 -12.60 36.18 19.64
C PRO A 92 -13.03 36.24 21.11
N LYS A 93 -14.06 35.45 21.47
CA LYS A 93 -14.38 35.22 22.89
C LYS A 93 -13.24 34.40 23.49
N PRO A 94 -12.66 34.81 24.64
CA PRO A 94 -11.66 33.99 25.30
C PRO A 94 -12.24 32.62 25.62
N SER A 95 -11.48 31.57 25.32
CA SER A 95 -11.84 30.19 25.67
C SER A 95 -12.15 30.14 27.17
N LYS A 96 -13.32 29.58 27.51
CA LYS A 96 -13.79 29.47 28.89
C LYS A 96 -13.28 28.21 29.57
N ALA A 97 -12.82 27.23 28.80
CA ALA A 97 -12.35 25.95 29.32
C ALA A 97 -11.23 25.36 28.46
N THR A 98 -10.19 24.84 29.11
CA THR A 98 -9.13 24.05 28.46
C THR A 98 -9.26 22.61 28.93
N ILE A 99 -9.41 21.68 27.99
CA ILE A 99 -9.52 20.25 28.25
C ILE A 99 -8.26 19.57 27.71
N ASP A 100 -7.51 18.96 28.63
CA ASP A 100 -6.39 18.08 28.32
C ASP A 100 -6.91 16.63 28.32
N LEU A 101 -6.86 15.98 27.15
CA LEU A 101 -7.45 14.65 26.94
C LEU A 101 -6.55 13.52 27.44
N GLU A 102 -5.34 13.81 27.93
CA GLU A 102 -4.41 12.81 28.47
C GLU A 102 -4.93 12.10 29.74
N LYS A 103 -6.08 12.55 30.29
CA LYS A 103 -6.62 12.10 31.59
C LYS A 103 -7.99 11.43 31.55
N ILE A 104 -8.53 11.08 30.39
CA ILE A 104 -9.79 10.33 30.32
C ILE A 104 -9.47 8.84 30.50
N GLU A 105 -9.47 8.36 31.75
CA GLU A 105 -9.55 6.92 32.02
C GLU A 105 -10.79 6.35 31.32
N PRO A 106 -10.70 5.14 30.70
CA PRO A 106 -11.87 4.51 30.11
C PRO A 106 -12.93 4.33 31.18
N ALA A 107 -14.11 4.90 30.96
CA ALA A 107 -15.24 4.81 31.89
C ALA A 107 -15.52 3.33 32.20
N ASN A 108 -15.25 2.97 33.46
CA ASN A 108 -15.47 1.64 34.00
C ASN A 108 -16.94 1.22 33.84
N SER A 109 -17.14 -0.01 33.38
CA SER A 109 -18.45 -0.65 33.25
C SER A 109 -19.26 -0.55 34.54
N ARG A 110 -20.52 -0.12 34.45
CA ARG A 110 -21.54 -0.48 35.44
C ARG A 110 -22.82 -0.96 34.77
N THR A 111 -23.10 -2.22 35.09
CA THR A 111 -24.40 -2.87 35.25
C THR A 111 -25.30 -3.02 34.03
N SER A 112 -25.19 -4.22 33.47
CA SER A 112 -26.19 -5.00 32.75
C SER A 112 -27.61 -4.86 33.31
N GLU A 113 -28.50 -4.29 32.50
CA GLU A 113 -29.90 -4.70 32.45
C GLU A 113 -30.19 -5.40 31.12
N LYS A 114 -31.01 -6.43 31.24
CA LYS A 114 -31.35 -7.47 30.26
C LYS A 114 -32.14 -6.91 29.06
N PRO A 115 -31.85 -7.26 27.79
CA PRO A 115 -32.66 -6.80 26.66
C PRO A 115 -33.97 -7.59 26.53
N ALA A 116 -35.05 -6.88 26.21
CA ALA A 116 -36.28 -7.41 25.63
C ALA A 116 -36.10 -7.62 24.10
N PRO A 117 -36.92 -8.45 23.44
CA PRO A 117 -36.66 -8.92 22.07
C PRO A 117 -36.89 -7.81 21.02
N GLU A 118 -35.96 -7.72 20.08
CA GLU A 118 -35.91 -6.77 18.97
C GLU A 118 -36.71 -7.33 17.76
N GLU A 119 -37.66 -6.56 17.24
CA GLU A 119 -38.36 -6.87 15.98
C GLU A 119 -37.46 -6.54 14.77
N GLU A 120 -37.39 -7.49 13.83
CA GLU A 120 -36.57 -7.44 12.62
C GLU A 120 -37.02 -6.34 11.63
N TYR A 121 -36.07 -5.49 11.22
CA TYR A 121 -36.11 -4.83 9.91
C TYR A 121 -34.83 -5.13 9.11
N PRO A 122 -34.91 -5.30 7.78
CA PRO A 122 -33.87 -5.98 7.00
C PRO A 122 -32.69 -5.08 6.61
N GLN A 123 -31.47 -5.50 7.00
CA GLN A 123 -30.20 -4.94 6.53
C GLN A 123 -29.81 -5.48 5.14
N LYS A 124 -29.40 -4.58 4.23
CA LYS A 124 -28.70 -4.88 2.97
C LYS A 124 -27.21 -5.24 3.27
N PRO A 125 -26.56 -6.10 2.46
CA PRO A 125 -25.41 -6.87 2.91
C PRO A 125 -24.08 -6.10 2.82
N SER A 126 -23.45 -5.86 3.96
CA SER A 126 -22.01 -5.57 4.04
C SER A 126 -21.26 -6.85 4.40
N SER A 127 -20.25 -7.17 3.58
CA SER A 127 -19.37 -8.33 3.69
C SER A 127 -18.67 -8.38 5.05
N LYS A 128 -19.12 -9.30 5.93
CA LYS A 128 -18.40 -9.69 7.15
C LYS A 128 -17.06 -10.33 6.78
N GLN A 129 -15.97 -9.57 6.79
CA GLN A 129 -14.65 -10.15 7.02
C GLN A 129 -14.53 -10.47 8.51
N LYS A 130 -14.21 -11.72 8.82
CA LYS A 130 -13.86 -12.17 10.16
C LYS A 130 -12.70 -11.34 10.69
N GLU A 131 -12.95 -10.58 11.73
CA GLU A 131 -11.94 -9.96 12.57
C GLU A 131 -11.12 -11.09 13.22
N GLN A 132 -9.96 -11.39 12.64
CA GLN A 132 -8.95 -12.17 13.33
C GLN A 132 -8.25 -11.23 14.30
N ASN A 133 -8.25 -11.61 15.58
CA ASN A 133 -7.39 -11.02 16.61
C ASN A 133 -5.94 -11.03 16.14
N ILE A 134 -5.46 -9.91 15.59
CA ILE A 134 -4.05 -9.66 15.34
C ILE A 134 -3.47 -9.29 16.71
N THR A 135 -2.86 -10.27 17.37
CA THR A 135 -1.86 -9.99 18.40
C THR A 135 -0.84 -9.02 17.81
N ASN A 136 -0.61 -7.89 18.48
CA ASN A 136 0.47 -6.94 18.20
C ASN A 136 1.83 -7.68 18.26
N SER A 137 2.19 -8.40 17.21
CA SER A 137 3.55 -8.86 17.01
C SER A 137 4.26 -7.75 16.27
N ALA A 138 4.78 -6.78 17.03
CA ALA A 138 5.86 -5.93 16.55
C ALA A 138 6.87 -6.84 15.85
N VAL A 139 7.14 -6.61 14.57
CA VAL A 139 8.18 -7.35 13.86
C VAL A 139 9.46 -7.08 14.63
N SER A 140 9.94 -8.12 15.32
CA SER A 140 11.11 -8.00 16.16
C SER A 140 12.29 -7.55 15.30
N LYS A 141 13.08 -6.59 15.80
CA LYS A 141 14.36 -6.15 15.23
C LYS A 141 15.35 -7.31 14.96
N SER A 142 15.00 -8.54 15.38
CA SER A 142 15.65 -9.81 15.04
C SER A 142 15.81 -10.05 13.53
N GLY A 143 15.00 -9.42 12.68
CA GLY A 143 15.11 -9.51 11.22
C GLY A 143 14.37 -10.70 10.61
N ILE A 144 14.42 -10.82 9.28
CA ILE A 144 13.76 -11.89 8.53
C ILE A 144 14.84 -12.78 7.91
N THR A 145 14.75 -14.08 8.17
CA THR A 145 15.56 -15.10 7.50
C THR A 145 14.60 -16.11 6.85
N PRO A 146 14.21 -15.90 5.58
CA PRO A 146 13.34 -16.78 4.84
C PRO A 146 14.03 -18.10 4.49
N SER A 147 13.24 -19.11 4.15
CA SER A 147 13.75 -20.40 3.70
C SER A 147 14.38 -20.29 2.30
N PHE A 148 15.47 -21.01 2.06
CA PHE A 148 16.05 -21.14 0.73
C PHE A 148 16.51 -22.57 0.48
N GLU A 149 15.72 -23.29 -0.31
CA GLU A 149 16.03 -24.63 -0.76
C GLU A 149 16.47 -24.58 -2.22
N PRO A 150 17.79 -24.67 -2.51
CA PRO A 150 18.25 -24.65 -3.88
C PRO A 150 17.87 -25.96 -4.60
N ASN A 151 17.21 -25.86 -5.75
CA ASN A 151 16.89 -27.04 -6.56
C ASN A 151 18.11 -27.58 -7.32
N VAL A 152 19.27 -26.90 -7.26
CA VAL A 152 20.52 -27.30 -7.92
C VAL A 152 21.58 -27.63 -6.88
N LYS A 153 21.73 -28.92 -6.56
CA LYS A 153 22.59 -29.44 -5.47
C LYS A 153 24.06 -28.97 -5.53
N LYS A 154 24.63 -28.78 -6.72
CA LYS A 154 26.04 -28.38 -6.91
C LYS A 154 26.24 -26.88 -7.17
N ALA A 155 25.18 -26.07 -7.18
CA ALA A 155 25.31 -24.65 -7.49
C ALA A 155 25.89 -23.87 -6.30
N LYS A 156 26.81 -22.96 -6.59
CA LYS A 156 27.36 -22.05 -5.57
C LYS A 156 26.29 -21.04 -5.16
N VAL A 157 25.95 -21.02 -3.88
CA VAL A 157 24.99 -20.09 -3.26
C VAL A 157 25.75 -18.99 -2.51
N GLN A 158 25.30 -17.74 -2.65
CA GLN A 158 25.76 -16.60 -1.87
C GLN A 158 24.68 -16.21 -0.86
N LYS A 159 25.10 -16.00 0.38
CA LYS A 159 24.27 -15.40 1.44
C LYS A 159 24.56 -13.91 1.51
N SER A 160 23.55 -13.09 1.73
CA SER A 160 23.67 -11.65 1.81
C SER A 160 22.67 -11.08 2.81
N LYS A 161 22.92 -9.85 3.25
CA LYS A 161 22.07 -9.11 4.17
C LYS A 161 21.72 -7.75 3.55
N LEU A 162 20.46 -7.38 3.62
CA LEU A 162 19.93 -6.07 3.23
C LEU A 162 19.22 -5.46 4.44
N THR A 163 19.38 -4.16 4.66
CA THR A 163 18.49 -3.42 5.56
C THR A 163 17.40 -2.78 4.73
N PHE A 164 16.14 -3.13 4.99
CA PHE A 164 14.98 -2.64 4.24
C PHE A 164 13.97 -2.05 5.23
N PHE A 165 13.81 -0.72 5.24
CA PHE A 165 13.03 0.01 6.26
C PHE A 165 13.40 -0.40 7.69
N ASP A 166 14.70 -0.42 7.99
CA ASP A 166 15.31 -0.86 9.25
C ASP A 166 15.07 -2.33 9.65
N ILE A 167 14.51 -3.13 8.73
CA ILE A 167 14.40 -4.58 8.89
C ILE A 167 15.64 -5.24 8.30
N PRO A 168 16.46 -5.94 9.10
CA PRO A 168 17.54 -6.75 8.56
C PRO A 168 16.95 -7.99 7.88
N ILE A 169 17.07 -8.06 6.56
CA ILE A 169 16.66 -9.19 5.73
C ILE A 169 17.92 -9.97 5.37
N GLN A 170 17.98 -11.24 5.77
CA GLN A 170 18.97 -12.18 5.25
C GLN A 170 18.37 -12.87 4.03
N TYR A 171 19.13 -12.98 2.94
CA TYR A 171 18.67 -13.66 1.75
C TYR A 171 19.79 -14.44 1.08
N SER A 172 19.39 -15.44 0.29
CA SER A 172 20.32 -16.27 -0.47
C SER A 172 19.99 -16.25 -1.95
N TYR A 173 21.01 -16.26 -2.80
CA TYR A 173 20.88 -16.32 -4.25
C TYR A 173 22.02 -17.14 -4.87
N TYR A 174 21.81 -17.63 -6.09
CA TYR A 174 22.86 -18.35 -6.80
C TYR A 174 23.94 -17.37 -7.27
N ALA A 175 25.21 -17.68 -7.00
CA ALA A 175 26.36 -16.89 -7.47
C ALA A 175 26.32 -16.69 -9.00
N ALA A 176 25.78 -17.68 -9.71
CA ALA A 176 25.60 -17.69 -11.15
C ALA A 176 24.61 -16.63 -11.68
N TYR A 177 23.86 -15.94 -10.82
CA TYR A 177 23.07 -14.78 -11.25
C TYR A 177 23.99 -13.68 -11.77
N LYS A 178 25.11 -13.42 -11.08
CA LYS A 178 26.04 -12.34 -11.44
C LYS A 178 26.55 -12.52 -12.87
N LYS A 179 26.05 -11.66 -13.75
CA LYS A 179 26.48 -11.48 -15.14
C LYS A 179 26.65 -9.99 -15.39
N ARG A 180 27.73 -9.62 -16.08
CA ARG A 180 27.91 -8.27 -16.59
C ARG A 180 27.48 -8.21 -18.05
N ILE A 181 26.98 -7.06 -18.45
CA ILE A 181 26.77 -6.78 -19.87
C ILE A 181 28.10 -6.35 -20.46
N ASP A 182 28.55 -7.10 -21.45
CA ASP A 182 29.73 -6.76 -22.23
C ASP A 182 29.29 -6.07 -23.53
N GLY A 183 29.68 -4.80 -23.69
CA GLY A 183 29.36 -4.00 -24.88
C GLY A 183 28.15 -3.07 -24.72
N PRO A 184 27.66 -2.47 -25.84
CA PRO A 184 26.63 -1.46 -25.79
C PRO A 184 25.27 -2.03 -25.38
N ILE A 185 24.51 -1.21 -24.65
CA ILE A 185 23.13 -1.52 -24.30
C ILE A 185 22.27 -1.54 -25.56
N GLY A 186 21.52 -2.64 -25.73
CA GLY A 186 20.56 -2.80 -26.82
C GLY A 186 19.86 -4.16 -26.76
N LYS A 187 18.98 -4.42 -27.75
CA LYS A 187 18.14 -5.63 -27.79
C LYS A 187 18.88 -6.95 -27.50
N LYS A 188 20.08 -7.12 -28.08
CA LYS A 188 20.89 -8.34 -27.89
C LYS A 188 21.38 -8.48 -26.45
N ALA A 189 21.91 -7.41 -25.85
CA ALA A 189 22.37 -7.43 -24.46
C ALA A 189 21.21 -7.75 -23.50
N ILE A 190 20.04 -7.15 -23.74
CA ILE A 190 18.83 -7.35 -22.95
C ILE A 190 18.31 -8.79 -23.09
N SER A 191 18.20 -9.32 -24.32
CA SER A 191 17.77 -10.69 -24.56
C SER A 191 18.74 -11.71 -23.96
N ASP A 192 20.05 -11.48 -24.08
CA ASP A 192 21.08 -12.34 -23.52
C ASP A 192 21.08 -12.33 -21.99
N PHE A 193 20.68 -11.22 -21.36
CA PHE A 193 20.49 -11.13 -19.92
C PHE A 193 19.25 -11.91 -19.46
N TRP A 194 18.12 -11.77 -20.18
CA TRP A 194 16.92 -12.57 -19.93
C TRP A 194 17.22 -14.07 -20.03
N LYS A 195 17.87 -14.51 -21.12
CA LYS A 195 18.29 -15.90 -21.32
C LYS A 195 19.18 -16.38 -20.17
N HIS A 196 20.09 -15.54 -19.71
CA HIS A 196 20.99 -15.89 -18.61
C HIS A 196 20.20 -16.23 -17.34
N LEU A 197 19.31 -15.35 -16.87
CA LEU A 197 18.55 -15.57 -15.64
C LEU A 197 17.50 -16.68 -15.78
N SER A 198 16.80 -16.78 -16.92
CA SER A 198 15.80 -17.84 -17.15
C SER A 198 16.39 -19.26 -17.16
N THR A 199 17.69 -19.41 -17.43
CA THR A 199 18.35 -20.72 -17.32
C THR A 199 18.81 -21.07 -15.90
N LYS A 200 18.51 -20.23 -14.90
CA LYS A 200 18.84 -20.48 -13.49
C LYS A 200 17.58 -20.77 -12.69
N ASP A 201 17.75 -21.33 -11.50
CA ASP A 201 16.67 -21.60 -10.56
C ASP A 201 16.22 -20.32 -9.83
N TYR A 202 15.64 -19.38 -10.61
CA TYR A 202 14.97 -18.20 -10.08
C TYR A 202 13.70 -18.50 -9.26
N PRO A 203 12.95 -19.61 -9.44
CA PRO A 203 11.77 -19.90 -8.63
C PRO A 203 12.07 -20.04 -7.13
N SER A 204 13.16 -20.71 -6.73
CA SER A 204 13.53 -20.79 -5.30
C SER A 204 13.88 -19.42 -4.71
N PHE A 205 14.45 -18.51 -5.51
CA PHE A 205 14.67 -17.13 -5.09
C PHE A 205 13.34 -16.37 -4.94
N LEU A 206 12.43 -16.46 -5.91
CA LEU A 206 11.13 -15.78 -5.82
C LEU A 206 10.27 -16.32 -4.67
N LYS A 207 10.29 -17.63 -4.38
CA LYS A 207 9.62 -18.21 -3.21
C LYS A 207 10.08 -17.54 -1.91
N GLN A 208 11.40 -17.43 -1.74
CA GLN A 208 12.00 -16.74 -0.61
C GLN A 208 11.56 -15.27 -0.51
N MET A 209 11.48 -14.57 -1.64
CA MET A 209 11.02 -13.17 -1.68
C MET A 209 9.53 -13.04 -1.32
N GLN A 210 8.70 -14.03 -1.67
CA GLN A 210 7.30 -14.08 -1.27
C GLN A 210 7.13 -14.37 0.23
N GLU A 211 8.01 -15.17 0.83
CA GLU A 211 8.04 -15.39 2.28
C GLU A 211 8.36 -14.07 3.01
N ILE A 212 9.35 -13.30 2.54
CA ILE A 212 9.63 -11.97 3.09
C ILE A 212 8.42 -11.05 2.90
N ARG A 213 7.89 -10.97 1.67
CA ARG A 213 6.72 -10.13 1.34
C ARG A 213 5.57 -10.39 2.31
N SER A 214 5.26 -11.66 2.55
CA SER A 214 4.18 -12.07 3.44
C SER A 214 4.50 -11.80 4.90
N GLY A 215 5.74 -12.09 5.33
CA GLY A 215 6.19 -11.91 6.72
C GLY A 215 6.13 -10.47 7.23
N ILE A 216 6.25 -9.49 6.32
CA ILE A 216 6.12 -8.06 6.65
C ILE A 216 4.97 -7.35 5.92
N SER A 217 4.03 -8.09 5.37
CA SER A 217 2.82 -7.54 4.74
C SER A 217 3.09 -6.46 3.66
N LEU A 218 4.12 -6.65 2.82
CA LEU A 218 4.40 -5.72 1.72
C LEU A 218 3.32 -5.82 0.65
N ASN A 219 2.80 -4.66 0.24
CA ASN A 219 1.99 -4.54 -0.98
C ASN A 219 2.85 -4.74 -2.25
N ASP A 220 2.24 -4.64 -3.43
CA ASP A 220 2.97 -4.90 -4.68
C ASP A 220 4.11 -3.87 -4.91
N TYR A 221 3.91 -2.60 -4.53
CA TYR A 221 4.96 -1.58 -4.61
C TYR A 221 6.15 -1.85 -3.69
N GLY A 222 5.90 -2.14 -2.41
CA GLY A 222 6.95 -2.51 -1.46
C GLY A 222 7.70 -3.77 -1.90
N TYR A 223 7.01 -4.73 -2.51
CA TYR A 223 7.65 -5.91 -3.11
C TYR A 223 8.58 -5.55 -4.29
N ALA A 224 8.16 -4.62 -5.17
CA ALA A 224 9.01 -4.14 -6.24
C ALA A 224 10.25 -3.39 -5.72
N GLN A 225 10.09 -2.57 -4.69
CA GLN A 225 11.23 -1.92 -4.01
C GLN A 225 12.20 -2.95 -3.43
N LEU A 226 11.71 -4.01 -2.79
CA LEU A 226 12.56 -5.08 -2.25
C LEU A 226 13.40 -5.74 -3.36
N LEU A 227 12.76 -6.17 -4.44
CA LEU A 227 13.45 -6.80 -5.58
C LEU A 227 14.48 -5.86 -6.21
N HIS A 228 14.15 -4.57 -6.33
CA HIS A 228 15.04 -3.56 -6.88
C HIS A 228 16.26 -3.30 -5.98
N ASN A 229 16.06 -3.21 -4.66
CA ASN A 229 17.16 -3.06 -3.70
C ASN A 229 18.11 -4.27 -3.72
N ILE A 230 17.57 -5.49 -3.85
CA ILE A 230 18.39 -6.70 -4.00
C ILE A 230 19.17 -6.67 -5.33
N GLY A 231 18.53 -6.26 -6.43
CA GLY A 231 19.22 -6.05 -7.71
C GLY A 231 20.40 -5.08 -7.59
N ASN A 232 20.18 -3.94 -6.92
CA ASN A 232 21.21 -2.94 -6.66
C ASN A 232 22.35 -3.51 -5.79
N GLN A 233 22.05 -4.34 -4.81
CA GLN A 233 23.09 -4.98 -3.98
C GLN A 233 23.91 -6.02 -4.77
N ILE A 234 23.28 -6.78 -5.68
CA ILE A 234 23.96 -7.81 -6.46
C ILE A 234 24.83 -7.20 -7.57
N TYR A 235 24.32 -6.19 -8.27
CA TYR A 235 24.92 -5.64 -9.48
C TYR A 235 25.54 -4.24 -9.31
N GLY A 236 25.20 -3.52 -8.25
CA GLY A 236 25.58 -2.12 -8.04
C GLY A 236 24.42 -1.17 -8.35
N ASN A 237 24.38 -0.04 -7.63
CA ASN A 237 23.33 0.97 -7.75
C ASN A 237 23.27 1.56 -9.15
N ASN A 238 22.06 1.73 -9.68
CA ASN A 238 21.79 2.38 -10.96
C ASN A 238 22.52 1.74 -12.16
N THR A 239 22.85 0.45 -12.07
CA THR A 239 23.43 -0.31 -13.18
C THR A 239 22.32 -0.86 -14.10
N PRO A 240 22.57 -0.99 -15.41
CA PRO A 240 21.65 -1.68 -16.32
C PRO A 240 21.26 -3.08 -15.84
N GLU A 241 22.21 -3.84 -15.30
CA GLU A 241 21.96 -5.20 -14.82
C GLU A 241 21.05 -5.25 -13.59
N SER A 242 21.14 -4.27 -12.68
CA SER A 242 20.19 -4.14 -11.57
C SER A 242 18.76 -3.91 -12.07
N THR A 243 18.60 -3.04 -13.07
CA THR A 243 17.30 -2.75 -13.69
C THR A 243 16.74 -3.98 -14.41
N LEU A 244 17.57 -4.66 -15.19
CA LEU A 244 17.18 -5.90 -15.89
C LEU A 244 16.86 -7.05 -14.93
N PHE A 245 17.58 -7.15 -13.80
CA PHE A 245 17.26 -8.10 -12.75
C PHE A 245 15.89 -7.81 -12.13
N SER A 246 15.62 -6.53 -11.81
CA SER A 246 14.34 -6.08 -11.26
C SER A 246 13.18 -6.42 -12.21
N TRP A 247 13.35 -6.06 -13.49
CA TRP A 247 12.40 -6.38 -14.55
C TRP A 247 12.13 -7.89 -14.67
N PHE A 248 13.20 -8.71 -14.73
CA PHE A 248 13.07 -10.15 -14.84
C PHE A 248 12.25 -10.71 -13.66
N MET A 249 12.61 -10.35 -12.43
CA MET A 249 11.95 -10.86 -11.22
C MET A 249 10.48 -10.39 -11.12
N LEU A 250 10.19 -9.15 -11.49
CA LEU A 250 8.81 -8.63 -11.51
C LEU A 250 7.96 -9.29 -12.60
N THR A 251 8.50 -9.45 -13.81
CA THR A 251 7.83 -10.15 -14.91
C THR A 251 7.51 -11.59 -14.52
N GLN A 252 8.48 -12.30 -13.93
CA GLN A 252 8.28 -13.67 -13.45
C GLN A 252 7.33 -13.77 -12.26
N SER A 253 7.15 -12.68 -11.51
CA SER A 253 6.13 -12.55 -10.47
C SER A 253 4.73 -12.24 -11.03
N GLY A 254 4.59 -12.10 -12.36
CA GLY A 254 3.32 -11.92 -13.06
C GLY A 254 2.90 -10.46 -13.28
N PHE A 255 3.76 -9.49 -12.96
CA PHE A 255 3.46 -8.08 -13.18
C PHE A 255 3.63 -7.68 -14.64
N GLY A 256 2.80 -6.74 -15.08
CA GLY A 256 2.93 -6.08 -16.38
C GLY A 256 4.14 -5.13 -16.36
N THR A 257 5.32 -5.64 -16.72
CA THR A 257 6.54 -4.82 -16.78
C THR A 257 7.21 -4.92 -18.14
N ARG A 258 7.91 -3.85 -18.52
CA ARG A 258 8.65 -3.73 -19.78
C ARG A 258 10.01 -3.11 -19.52
N ILE A 259 10.90 -3.32 -20.48
CA ILE A 259 12.18 -2.62 -20.53
C ILE A 259 12.15 -1.68 -21.71
N ALA A 260 12.53 -0.44 -21.44
CA ALA A 260 12.87 0.52 -22.46
C ALA A 260 14.36 0.88 -22.34
N TYR A 261 15.00 1.29 -23.42
CA TYR A 261 16.40 1.70 -23.38
C TYR A 261 16.70 2.84 -24.34
N ASN A 262 17.79 3.55 -24.05
CA ASN A 262 18.54 4.34 -25.02
C ASN A 262 19.98 3.82 -25.06
N LYS A 263 20.83 4.36 -25.94
CA LYS A 263 22.21 3.88 -26.12
C LYS A 263 23.06 3.92 -24.83
N GLN A 264 22.60 4.61 -23.78
CA GLN A 264 23.30 4.83 -22.52
C GLN A 264 22.72 4.04 -21.34
N GLN A 265 21.40 3.89 -21.26
CA GLN A 265 20.70 3.43 -20.06
C GLN A 265 19.51 2.50 -20.38
N VAL A 266 19.14 1.71 -19.36
CA VAL A 266 17.97 0.84 -19.36
C VAL A 266 16.98 1.37 -18.33
N TYR A 267 15.70 1.39 -18.69
CA TYR A 267 14.60 1.85 -17.87
C TYR A 267 13.59 0.72 -17.66
N LEU A 268 13.20 0.51 -16.41
CA LEU A 268 12.10 -0.38 -16.04
C LEU A 268 10.80 0.39 -16.12
N LEU A 269 9.86 -0.10 -16.92
CA LEU A 269 8.51 0.44 -17.02
C LEU A 269 7.50 -0.56 -16.43
N ILE A 270 6.51 -0.04 -15.71
CA ILE A 270 5.57 -0.86 -14.92
C ILE A 270 4.13 -0.37 -15.15
N LYS A 271 3.19 -1.29 -15.40
CA LYS A 271 1.74 -1.02 -15.31
C LYS A 271 1.34 -0.95 -13.84
N VAL A 272 0.59 0.08 -13.46
CA VAL A 272 0.21 0.32 -12.06
C VAL A 272 -1.26 0.62 -11.92
N THR A 273 -1.80 0.34 -10.74
CA THR A 273 -3.17 0.71 -10.35
C THR A 273 -3.19 1.25 -8.91
N PRO A 274 -3.85 2.40 -8.63
CA PRO A 274 -4.46 3.26 -9.63
C PRO A 274 -3.39 4.02 -10.44
N GLU A 275 -3.82 4.75 -11.47
CA GLU A 275 -2.90 5.52 -12.33
C GLU A 275 -2.12 6.58 -11.53
N VAL A 276 -0.91 6.89 -12.02
CA VAL A 276 0.02 7.87 -11.44
C VAL A 276 -0.03 9.18 -12.24
N PHE A 277 -0.03 10.31 -11.54
CA PHE A 277 -0.09 11.66 -12.10
C PHE A 277 1.26 12.36 -12.13
N LYS A 278 1.34 13.44 -12.91
CA LYS A 278 2.53 14.31 -12.99
C LYS A 278 3.81 13.54 -13.22
N THR A 279 3.70 12.53 -14.07
CA THR A 279 4.80 11.64 -14.42
C THR A 279 4.71 11.30 -15.89
N THR A 280 5.86 10.98 -16.46
CA THR A 280 5.97 10.49 -17.82
C THR A 280 5.56 9.01 -17.88
N TYR A 281 4.81 8.63 -18.90
CA TYR A 281 4.48 7.24 -19.19
C TYR A 281 4.65 6.93 -20.67
N PHE A 282 4.75 5.65 -21.00
CA PHE A 282 4.74 5.17 -22.38
C PHE A 282 3.44 4.42 -22.66
N PRO A 283 2.64 4.84 -23.67
CA PRO A 283 1.50 4.08 -24.14
C PRO A 283 1.99 2.89 -24.97
N ILE A 284 1.72 1.67 -24.52
CA ILE A 284 2.14 0.45 -25.22
C ILE A 284 0.99 -0.56 -25.15
N ASP A 285 0.47 -0.97 -26.32
CA ASP A 285 -0.68 -1.86 -26.47
C ASP A 285 -1.93 -1.38 -25.69
N GLY A 286 -2.21 -0.08 -25.76
CA GLY A 286 -3.37 0.55 -25.08
C GLY A 286 -3.23 0.65 -23.56
N SER A 287 -2.10 0.23 -22.98
CA SER A 287 -1.82 0.34 -21.54
C SER A 287 -0.76 1.41 -21.25
N LYS A 288 -0.87 2.09 -20.12
CA LYS A 288 0.14 3.06 -19.65
C LYS A 288 1.22 2.37 -18.83
N TYR A 289 2.47 2.63 -19.18
CA TYR A 289 3.65 2.10 -18.50
C TYR A 289 4.50 3.22 -17.91
N TYR A 290 4.72 3.17 -16.60
CA TYR A 290 5.35 4.25 -15.84
C TYR A 290 6.76 3.86 -15.39
N GLY A 291 7.68 4.83 -15.37
CA GLY A 291 8.98 4.70 -14.74
C GLY A 291 8.85 5.03 -13.26
N LEU A 292 8.69 4.02 -12.40
CA LEU A 292 8.51 4.24 -10.96
C LEU A 292 9.84 4.46 -10.23
N ASN A 293 9.80 5.30 -9.21
CA ASN A 293 10.93 5.55 -8.33
C ASN A 293 11.03 4.48 -7.22
N LEU A 294 11.71 3.36 -7.51
CA LEU A 294 11.82 2.24 -6.56
C LEU A 294 12.88 2.41 -5.47
N ASN A 295 13.67 3.50 -5.46
CA ASN A 295 14.78 3.71 -4.53
C ASN A 295 14.96 5.16 -4.02
N GLY A 296 14.01 6.05 -4.29
CA GLY A 296 14.10 7.48 -3.98
C GLY A 296 14.81 8.34 -5.04
N SER A 297 15.38 7.78 -6.11
CA SER A 297 15.98 8.55 -7.21
C SER A 297 14.94 8.96 -8.26
N GLN A 298 14.95 10.22 -8.70
CA GLN A 298 14.02 10.69 -9.74
C GLN A 298 14.13 9.84 -11.01
N SER A 299 13.04 9.16 -11.39
CA SER A 299 12.91 8.48 -12.68
C SER A 299 12.35 9.45 -13.72
N ASN A 300 13.15 10.44 -14.12
CA ASN A 300 12.82 11.23 -15.29
C ASN A 300 13.05 10.36 -16.53
N LEU A 301 11.96 9.83 -17.10
CA LEU A 301 12.03 9.08 -18.35
C LEU A 301 12.34 10.04 -19.51
N PRO A 302 13.28 9.68 -20.41
CA PRO A 302 13.49 10.42 -21.65
C PRO A 302 12.23 10.44 -22.53
N SER A 303 12.10 11.49 -23.37
CA SER A 303 10.93 11.66 -24.25
C SER A 303 10.78 10.57 -25.30
N ASN A 304 11.88 9.93 -25.73
CA ASN A 304 11.84 8.81 -26.67
C ASN A 304 12.72 7.67 -26.16
N LEU A 305 12.22 6.45 -26.24
CA LEU A 305 12.95 5.24 -25.88
C LEU A 305 12.61 4.10 -26.83
N TYR A 306 13.54 3.17 -26.98
CA TYR A 306 13.30 1.92 -27.70
C TYR A 306 12.71 0.89 -26.74
N THR A 307 11.59 0.28 -27.11
CA THR A 307 10.95 -0.83 -26.38
C THR A 307 10.39 -1.84 -27.39
N TYR A 308 9.78 -2.92 -26.91
CA TYR A 308 9.17 -3.97 -27.73
C TYR A 308 7.66 -4.05 -27.51
N GLU A 309 6.97 -4.51 -28.55
CA GLU A 309 5.57 -4.90 -28.50
C GLU A 309 5.43 -6.35 -28.01
N GLY A 310 4.28 -6.69 -27.45
CA GLY A 310 4.00 -8.01 -26.91
C GLY A 310 4.36 -8.16 -25.43
N SER A 311 4.18 -9.39 -24.94
CA SER A 311 4.11 -9.69 -23.50
C SER A 311 4.75 -11.02 -23.18
N TYR A 312 5.22 -11.18 -21.94
CA TYR A 312 5.67 -12.48 -21.45
C TYR A 312 4.46 -13.43 -21.42
N PRO A 313 4.45 -14.57 -22.15
CA PRO A 313 3.19 -15.26 -22.42
C PRO A 313 2.54 -15.93 -21.20
N LYS A 314 3.30 -16.14 -20.12
CA LYS A 314 2.78 -16.60 -18.83
C LYS A 314 2.25 -15.46 -17.96
N SER A 315 2.67 -14.22 -18.22
CA SER A 315 2.23 -13.08 -17.44
C SER A 315 0.76 -12.79 -17.75
N LYS A 316 -0.04 -12.64 -16.69
CA LYS A 316 -1.36 -12.01 -16.81
C LYS A 316 -1.26 -10.49 -16.96
N GLU A 317 -0.03 -9.96 -17.04
CA GLU A 317 0.30 -8.55 -17.02
C GLU A 317 -0.41 -7.80 -15.90
N LYS A 318 -0.42 -8.41 -14.70
CA LYS A 318 -1.09 -7.83 -13.54
C LYS A 318 -0.54 -6.43 -13.29
N GLU A 319 -1.43 -5.47 -13.14
CA GLU A 319 -1.05 -4.13 -12.68
C GLU A 319 -0.46 -4.23 -11.27
N LEU A 320 0.65 -3.54 -11.05
CA LEU A 320 1.23 -3.38 -9.72
C LEU A 320 0.29 -2.50 -8.91
N SER A 321 -0.34 -3.07 -7.88
CA SER A 321 -1.24 -2.32 -7.02
C SER A 321 -0.46 -1.43 -6.05
N LEU A 322 -0.77 -0.13 -6.10
CA LEU A 322 -0.33 0.86 -5.14
C LEU A 322 -1.26 0.91 -3.91
N PHE A 323 -2.41 0.26 -3.93
CA PHE A 323 -3.30 0.22 -2.78
C PHE A 323 -2.71 -0.59 -1.63
N PHE A 324 -3.20 -0.30 -0.41
CA PHE A 324 -2.86 -1.04 0.80
C PHE A 324 -4.09 -1.81 1.28
N THR A 325 -4.00 -3.14 1.31
CA THR A 325 -4.98 -3.95 2.04
C THR A 325 -4.66 -4.00 3.54
N LYS A 326 -3.37 -3.90 3.87
CA LYS A 326 -2.79 -3.80 5.22
C LYS A 326 -1.51 -2.97 5.11
N ARG A 327 -1.14 -2.23 6.16
CA ARG A 327 0.16 -1.54 6.18
C ARG A 327 1.29 -2.56 6.34
N PRO A 328 2.48 -2.27 5.79
CA PRO A 328 3.65 -3.11 6.03
C PRO A 328 3.98 -3.13 7.52
N LEU A 329 4.36 -4.29 8.04
CA LEU A 329 4.77 -4.45 9.42
C LEU A 329 6.22 -4.00 9.56
N LEU A 330 6.41 -2.76 9.97
CA LEU A 330 7.72 -2.12 10.14
C LEU A 330 8.09 -2.00 11.63
N PRO A 331 9.38 -1.91 12.00
CA PRO A 331 9.80 -1.72 13.39
C PRO A 331 9.37 -0.33 13.86
N GLU A 332 8.28 -0.23 14.63
CA GLU A 332 7.68 1.05 15.00
C GLU A 332 8.72 2.03 15.60
N GLN A 333 8.67 3.27 15.13
CA GLN A 333 9.43 4.38 15.69
C GLN A 333 8.49 5.53 15.99
N GLN A 334 7.88 5.48 17.18
CA GLN A 334 6.90 6.46 17.63
C GLN A 334 7.58 7.80 17.94
N GLU A 335 7.00 8.89 17.42
CA GLU A 335 7.23 10.26 17.87
C GLU A 335 5.93 10.80 18.44
N GLN A 336 5.97 11.37 19.65
CA GLN A 336 4.80 12.05 20.21
C GLN A 336 4.59 13.41 19.54
N ARG A 337 3.35 13.65 19.11
CA ARG A 337 2.91 14.88 18.47
C ARG A 337 1.76 15.47 19.27
N SER A 338 1.90 16.73 19.68
CA SER A 338 0.84 17.47 20.37
C SER A 338 -0.05 18.17 19.35
N PHE A 339 -1.36 18.08 19.57
CA PHE A 339 -2.38 18.75 18.76
C PHE A 339 -3.27 19.59 19.66
N SER A 340 -3.57 20.80 19.20
CA SER A 340 -4.48 21.69 19.89
C SER A 340 -5.46 22.33 18.92
N PHE A 341 -6.73 22.43 19.31
CA PHE A 341 -7.74 23.13 18.54
C PHE A 341 -8.81 23.73 19.45
N THR A 342 -9.53 24.72 18.94
CA THR A 342 -10.68 25.30 19.65
C THR A 342 -11.96 24.96 18.91
N TYR A 343 -13.00 24.61 19.65
CA TYR A 343 -14.34 24.49 19.10
C TYR A 343 -15.30 25.19 20.05
N GLN A 344 -16.04 26.19 19.53
CA GLN A 344 -16.80 27.13 20.34
C GLN A 344 -15.91 27.77 21.43
N ASP A 345 -16.38 27.84 22.67
CA ASP A 345 -15.65 28.44 23.80
C ASP A 345 -14.69 27.44 24.50
N THR A 346 -14.36 26.30 23.88
CA THR A 346 -13.53 25.25 24.51
C THR A 346 -12.26 24.98 23.71
N SER A 347 -11.13 24.92 24.41
CA SER A 347 -9.84 24.49 23.87
C SER A 347 -9.57 23.04 24.21
N TYR A 348 -9.16 22.24 23.22
CA TYR A 348 -8.80 20.83 23.37
C TYR A 348 -7.33 20.65 23.04
N THR A 349 -6.63 19.87 23.86
CA THR A 349 -5.25 19.44 23.60
C THR A 349 -5.11 17.96 23.85
N PHE A 350 -4.33 17.28 23.00
CA PHE A 350 -3.96 15.87 23.18
C PHE A 350 -2.67 15.53 22.45
N GLU A 351 -2.01 14.46 22.88
CA GLU A 351 -0.83 13.90 22.21
C GLU A 351 -1.17 12.61 21.47
N LEU A 352 -0.54 12.41 20.32
CA LEU A 352 -0.60 11.14 19.59
C LEU A 352 0.80 10.59 19.31
N PRO A 353 0.99 9.26 19.46
CA PRO A 353 2.18 8.60 18.94
C PRO A 353 2.02 8.44 17.43
N VAL A 354 2.94 9.03 16.66
CA VAL A 354 2.99 8.93 15.20
C VAL A 354 4.22 8.13 14.78
N ASP A 355 4.00 7.06 14.02
CA ASP A 355 5.08 6.16 13.59
C ASP A 355 5.87 6.74 12.39
N LYS A 356 7.12 7.10 12.63
CA LYS A 356 8.06 7.60 11.60
C LYS A 356 8.33 6.60 10.50
N GLN A 357 8.26 5.29 10.76
CA GLN A 357 8.53 4.29 9.73
C GLN A 357 7.46 4.28 8.65
N VAL A 358 6.20 4.51 9.04
CA VAL A 358 5.10 4.67 8.08
C VAL A 358 5.34 5.87 7.16
N VAL A 359 5.79 6.98 7.72
CA VAL A 359 6.14 8.19 6.94
C VAL A 359 7.32 7.93 6.02
N ASN A 360 8.37 7.28 6.52
CA ASN A 360 9.55 6.92 5.72
C ASN A 360 9.18 5.99 4.55
N TYR A 361 8.24 5.08 4.78
CA TYR A 361 7.70 4.20 3.74
C TYR A 361 6.96 4.99 2.64
N PHE A 362 6.18 6.00 3.01
CA PHE A 362 5.44 6.85 2.06
C PHE A 362 6.28 7.96 1.40
N LYS A 363 7.48 8.24 1.91
CA LYS A 363 8.36 9.31 1.41
C LYS A 363 8.57 9.27 -0.10
N ASN A 364 8.77 8.08 -0.66
CA ASN A 364 9.01 7.86 -2.10
C ASN A 364 7.84 7.17 -2.79
N TYR A 365 6.64 7.25 -2.23
CA TYR A 365 5.47 6.61 -2.82
C TYR A 365 5.03 7.36 -4.10
N PRO A 366 4.57 6.65 -5.16
CA PRO A 366 4.13 7.31 -6.38
C PRO A 366 2.94 8.22 -6.14
N LYS A 367 2.91 9.38 -6.81
CA LYS A 367 1.79 10.31 -6.77
C LYS A 367 0.63 9.76 -7.61
N ALA A 368 -0.38 9.19 -6.98
CA ALA A 368 -1.46 8.49 -7.69
C ALA A 368 -2.81 9.21 -7.63
N LYS A 369 -3.82 8.60 -8.24
CA LYS A 369 -5.22 9.04 -8.12
C LYS A 369 -5.71 9.10 -6.67
N LEU A 370 -6.68 9.99 -6.44
CA LEU A 370 -7.25 10.26 -5.12
C LEU A 370 -7.72 8.99 -4.40
N ASP A 371 -8.27 8.01 -5.14
CA ASP A 371 -8.66 6.70 -4.62
C ASP A 371 -7.60 6.07 -3.72
N LEU A 372 -6.32 6.23 -4.06
CA LEU A 372 -5.22 5.71 -3.26
C LEU A 372 -5.25 6.29 -1.85
N TYR A 373 -5.44 7.60 -1.71
CA TYR A 373 -5.37 8.30 -0.45
C TYR A 373 -6.65 8.13 0.38
N PHE A 374 -7.83 8.23 -0.26
CA PHE A 374 -9.11 8.07 0.44
C PHE A 374 -9.38 6.62 0.87
N LYS A 375 -8.89 5.62 0.12
CA LYS A 375 -9.03 4.20 0.50
C LYS A 375 -7.92 3.71 1.44
N SER A 376 -6.92 4.56 1.72
CA SER A 376 -5.82 4.19 2.60
C SER A 376 -6.23 4.29 4.07
N ARG A 377 -5.94 3.23 4.82
CA ARG A 377 -6.26 3.14 6.25
C ARG A 377 -5.05 3.45 7.12
N MET A 378 -5.30 4.10 8.26
CA MET A 378 -4.37 4.08 9.40
C MET A 378 -4.67 2.86 10.28
N ASP A 379 -3.61 2.30 10.87
CA ASP A 379 -3.73 1.25 11.88
C ASP A 379 -2.77 1.53 13.06
N GLY A 380 -2.61 0.56 13.96
CA GLY A 380 -1.64 0.64 15.06
C GLY A 380 -1.97 1.71 16.12
N PRO A 381 -0.97 2.11 16.93
CA PRO A 381 -1.14 3.07 18.02
C PRO A 381 -1.66 4.44 17.56
N THR A 382 -1.17 4.99 16.45
CA THR A 382 -1.61 6.31 15.94
C THR A 382 -3.11 6.33 15.69
N HIS A 383 -3.63 5.32 14.99
CA HIS A 383 -5.06 5.19 14.70
C HIS A 383 -5.89 5.08 15.98
N LYS A 384 -5.52 4.15 16.88
CA LYS A 384 -6.27 3.88 18.11
C LYS A 384 -6.33 5.11 19.01
N ASN A 385 -5.21 5.79 19.21
CA ASN A 385 -5.15 6.97 20.08
C ASN A 385 -5.90 8.16 19.47
N LEU A 386 -5.84 8.36 18.15
CA LEU A 386 -6.62 9.41 17.48
C LEU A 386 -8.13 9.21 17.70
N LEU A 387 -8.63 8.00 17.47
CA LEU A 387 -10.06 7.74 17.66
C LEU A 387 -10.46 7.81 19.13
N ASN A 388 -9.62 7.34 20.05
CA ASN A 388 -9.90 7.40 21.48
C ASN A 388 -9.90 8.84 22.02
N ALA A 389 -9.06 9.72 21.47
CA ALA A 389 -9.06 11.13 21.85
C ALA A 389 -10.31 11.86 21.36
N LEU A 390 -10.76 11.58 20.12
CA LEU A 390 -11.85 12.34 19.50
C LEU A 390 -13.24 11.76 19.78
N ARG A 391 -13.41 10.44 19.87
CA ARG A 391 -14.73 9.79 20.01
C ARG A 391 -15.55 10.29 21.22
N PRO A 392 -14.98 10.42 22.44
CA PRO A 392 -15.73 10.89 23.59
C PRO A 392 -16.28 12.32 23.41
N LEU A 393 -15.63 13.14 22.57
CA LEU A 393 -16.08 14.50 22.28
C LEU A 393 -17.35 14.56 21.43
N LEU A 394 -17.76 13.42 20.85
CA LEU A 394 -18.86 13.33 19.90
C LEU A 394 -20.13 12.70 20.50
N GLU A 395 -20.04 12.03 21.65
CA GLU A 395 -21.11 11.17 22.17
C GLU A 395 -22.43 11.91 22.44
N ASP A 396 -22.35 13.17 22.85
CA ASP A 396 -23.51 14.02 23.18
C ASP A 396 -23.96 14.93 22.02
N LYS A 397 -23.36 14.79 20.83
CA LYS A 397 -23.52 15.72 19.71
C LYS A 397 -24.46 15.21 18.63
N ASN A 398 -25.22 16.12 18.03
CA ASN A 398 -25.96 15.83 16.81
C ASN A 398 -25.02 15.74 15.58
N ALA A 399 -25.53 15.29 14.43
CA ALA A 399 -24.74 15.06 13.23
C ALA A 399 -23.91 16.28 12.76
N VAL A 400 -24.53 17.48 12.77
CA VAL A 400 -23.86 18.72 12.35
C VAL A 400 -22.78 19.11 13.36
N GLU A 401 -23.08 19.01 14.66
CA GLU A 401 -22.13 19.30 15.73
C GLU A 401 -20.92 18.35 15.71
N LYS A 402 -21.14 17.06 15.42
CA LYS A 402 -20.06 16.08 15.23
C LYS A 402 -19.16 16.48 14.07
N ALA A 403 -19.76 16.78 12.91
CA ALA A 403 -19.01 17.20 11.74
C ALA A 403 -18.23 18.50 11.99
N ASN A 404 -18.84 19.51 12.61
CA ASN A 404 -18.19 20.80 12.89
C ASN A 404 -17.07 20.68 13.94
N LEU A 405 -17.19 19.80 14.95
CA LEU A 405 -16.11 19.55 15.89
C LEU A 405 -14.90 18.92 15.21
N LEU A 406 -15.12 17.87 14.41
CA LEU A 406 -14.07 17.23 13.62
C LEU A 406 -13.47 18.19 12.59
N LEU A 407 -14.30 19.04 11.99
CA LEU A 407 -13.89 20.06 11.04
C LEU A 407 -12.96 21.08 11.70
N SER A 408 -13.32 21.54 12.89
CA SER A 408 -12.52 22.50 13.66
C SER A 408 -11.16 21.92 14.06
N PHE A 409 -11.10 20.63 14.41
CA PHE A 409 -9.84 19.93 14.64
C PHE A 409 -8.94 20.00 13.39
N VAL A 410 -9.45 19.62 12.22
CA VAL A 410 -8.63 19.63 10.98
C VAL A 410 -8.28 21.04 10.51
N GLN A 411 -9.16 22.02 10.72
CA GLN A 411 -8.90 23.42 10.37
C GLN A 411 -7.76 24.02 11.20
N LYS A 412 -7.73 23.74 12.52
CA LYS A 412 -6.96 24.52 13.51
C LYS A 412 -5.78 23.78 14.13
N ALA A 413 -5.77 22.45 14.13
CA ALA A 413 -4.65 21.68 14.69
C ALA A 413 -3.40 21.65 13.81
N PHE A 414 -3.50 22.15 12.57
CA PHE A 414 -2.43 22.11 11.58
C PHE A 414 -2.19 23.50 11.00
N LYS A 415 -0.92 23.85 10.80
CA LYS A 415 -0.56 25.02 9.99
C LYS A 415 -0.94 24.77 8.53
N TYR A 416 -1.40 25.80 7.82
CA TYR A 416 -1.58 25.71 6.37
C TYR A 416 -0.28 26.09 5.65
N GLN A 417 0.16 25.24 4.72
CA GLN A 417 1.21 25.52 3.74
C GLN A 417 0.96 24.66 2.49
N THR A 418 1.21 25.19 1.30
CA THR A 418 1.12 24.39 0.07
C THR A 418 2.25 23.37 -0.02
N ASP A 419 2.04 22.28 -0.75
CA ASP A 419 3.09 21.29 -1.03
C ASP A 419 4.38 21.89 -1.57
N GLN A 420 4.27 22.90 -2.44
CA GLN A 420 5.43 23.58 -2.99
C GLN A 420 6.24 24.30 -1.90
N GLN A 421 5.58 24.90 -0.91
CA GLN A 421 6.23 25.56 0.22
C GLN A 421 6.87 24.55 1.18
N GLN A 422 6.19 23.43 1.46
CA GLN A 422 6.64 22.45 2.44
C GLN A 422 7.68 21.46 1.88
N PHE A 423 7.46 20.96 0.66
CA PHE A 423 8.24 19.86 0.07
C PHE A 423 9.04 20.27 -1.18
N ASN A 424 8.84 21.48 -1.71
CA ASN A 424 9.37 21.92 -3.00
C ASN A 424 8.93 21.03 -4.19
N THR A 425 7.84 20.28 -4.01
CA THR A 425 7.19 19.43 -5.01
C THR A 425 5.76 19.16 -4.54
N GLU A 426 4.82 18.99 -5.47
CA GLU A 426 3.48 18.46 -5.15
C GLU A 426 3.59 17.09 -4.44
N LYS A 427 2.88 16.92 -3.32
CA LYS A 427 2.83 15.72 -2.48
C LYS A 427 1.52 15.69 -1.68
N LYS A 428 0.53 14.96 -2.20
CA LYS A 428 -0.63 14.57 -1.39
C LYS A 428 -0.20 13.63 -0.29
N MET A 429 -0.65 13.90 0.94
CA MET A 429 -0.30 13.15 2.13
C MET A 429 -1.37 12.09 2.46
N PHE A 430 -0.91 10.93 2.90
CA PHE A 430 -1.80 9.97 3.59
C PHE A 430 -2.20 10.52 4.97
N PRO A 431 -3.33 10.08 5.57
CA PRO A 431 -3.76 10.59 6.88
C PRO A 431 -2.67 10.53 7.97
N ALA A 432 -1.87 9.47 7.99
CA ALA A 432 -0.76 9.33 8.94
C ALA A 432 0.38 10.34 8.70
N GLU A 433 0.63 10.72 7.44
CA GLU A 433 1.59 11.76 7.11
C GLU A 433 1.08 13.15 7.52
N THR A 434 -0.22 13.43 7.36
CA THR A 434 -0.84 14.69 7.82
C THR A 434 -0.68 14.89 9.33
N LEU A 435 -0.75 13.81 10.12
CA LEU A 435 -0.49 13.85 11.57
C LEU A 435 1.01 14.00 11.92
N TYR A 436 1.91 13.68 10.98
CA TYR A 436 3.35 13.75 11.19
C TYR A 436 3.95 15.10 10.80
N TYR A 437 3.60 15.61 9.62
CA TYR A 437 4.19 16.83 9.08
C TYR A 437 3.63 18.08 9.78
N PRO A 438 4.41 19.18 9.85
CA PRO A 438 4.03 20.37 10.62
C PRO A 438 2.96 21.24 9.94
N ALA A 439 2.75 21.08 8.63
CA ALA A 439 1.72 21.79 7.88
C ALA A 439 1.03 20.87 6.86
N SER A 440 -0.17 21.28 6.45
CA SER A 440 -1.05 20.56 5.52
C SER A 440 -1.80 21.51 4.59
N ASP A 441 -2.06 21.08 3.36
CA ASP A 441 -2.88 21.84 2.40
C ASP A 441 -4.31 21.29 2.23
N CYS A 442 -5.05 21.79 1.24
CA CYS A 442 -6.45 21.41 1.03
C CYS A 442 -6.66 19.93 0.71
N ASP A 443 -5.73 19.30 -0.01
CA ASP A 443 -5.85 17.88 -0.35
C ASP A 443 -5.72 17.04 0.94
N ASP A 444 -4.68 17.31 1.73
CA ASP A 444 -4.34 16.56 2.94
C ASP A 444 -5.40 16.72 4.03
N ARG A 445 -5.93 17.94 4.18
CA ARG A 445 -7.02 18.27 5.11
C ARG A 445 -8.31 17.58 4.70
N THR A 446 -8.62 17.56 3.40
CA THR A 446 -9.81 16.85 2.89
C THR A 446 -9.70 15.35 3.15
N ILE A 447 -8.54 14.75 2.88
CA ILE A 447 -8.27 13.33 3.12
C ILE A 447 -8.41 13.00 4.61
N LEU A 448 -7.78 13.79 5.50
CA LEU A 448 -7.85 13.55 6.95
C LEU A 448 -9.27 13.75 7.50
N PHE A 449 -9.98 14.80 7.08
CA PHE A 449 -11.35 15.04 7.54
C PHE A 449 -12.30 13.91 7.11
N SER A 450 -12.21 13.50 5.84
CA SER A 450 -13.03 12.41 5.30
C SER A 450 -12.75 11.10 6.03
N TYR A 451 -11.48 10.83 6.34
CA TYR A 451 -11.08 9.71 7.18
C TYR A 451 -11.76 9.74 8.56
N LEU A 452 -11.81 10.91 9.22
CA LEU A 452 -12.46 11.04 10.53
C LEU A 452 -13.98 10.84 10.44
N ILE A 453 -14.63 11.38 9.40
CA ILE A 453 -16.07 11.17 9.16
C ILE A 453 -16.38 9.68 9.04
N GLU A 454 -15.62 8.94 8.24
CA GLU A 454 -15.80 7.48 8.03
C GLU A 454 -15.62 6.67 9.33
N HIS A 455 -14.74 7.10 10.24
CA HIS A 455 -14.36 6.30 11.42
C HIS A 455 -15.03 6.73 12.72
N LEU A 456 -15.62 7.91 12.78
CA LEU A 456 -16.22 8.49 13.99
C LEU A 456 -17.69 8.86 13.84
N THR A 457 -18.26 8.73 12.65
CA THR A 457 -19.66 9.04 12.36
C THR A 457 -20.27 8.03 11.40
N ASP A 458 -21.59 8.03 11.27
CA ASP A 458 -22.32 7.27 10.25
C ASP A 458 -22.71 8.16 9.05
N LEU A 459 -22.04 9.31 8.88
CA LEU A 459 -22.37 10.28 7.84
C LEU A 459 -21.73 9.90 6.51
N ASP A 460 -22.54 10.00 5.46
CA ASP A 460 -22.10 9.83 4.09
C ASP A 460 -21.46 11.13 3.58
N TYR A 461 -20.46 11.01 2.70
CA TYR A 461 -19.78 12.17 2.14
C TYR A 461 -19.38 11.93 0.68
N ILE A 462 -19.29 13.03 -0.06
CA ILE A 462 -18.65 13.09 -1.37
C ILE A 462 -17.46 14.04 -1.29
N VAL A 463 -16.56 13.94 -2.26
CA VAL A 463 -15.45 14.88 -2.41
C VAL A 463 -15.67 15.70 -3.67
N ILE A 464 -15.51 17.01 -3.54
CA ILE A 464 -15.71 17.98 -4.62
C ILE A 464 -14.37 18.57 -5.00
N ARG A 465 -14.11 18.60 -6.30
CA ARG A 465 -13.02 19.39 -6.87
C ARG A 465 -13.58 20.65 -7.50
N TYR A 466 -13.21 21.79 -6.92
CA TYR A 466 -13.28 23.10 -7.56
C TYR A 466 -11.96 23.38 -8.28
N PRO A 467 -11.89 24.40 -9.19
CA PRO A 467 -10.63 24.85 -9.75
C PRO A 467 -9.61 25.18 -8.65
N GLY A 468 -8.55 24.35 -8.55
CA GLY A 468 -7.45 24.54 -7.60
C GLY A 468 -7.78 24.20 -6.15
N HIS A 469 -8.87 23.48 -5.87
CA HIS A 469 -9.29 23.18 -4.49
C HIS A 469 -10.09 21.90 -4.35
N LEU A 470 -9.75 21.10 -3.34
CA LEU A 470 -10.49 19.91 -2.92
C LEU A 470 -11.20 20.20 -1.60
N THR A 471 -12.44 19.74 -1.48
CA THR A 471 -13.20 19.82 -0.22
C THR A 471 -14.19 18.67 -0.13
N PRO A 472 -14.49 18.16 1.07
CA PRO A 472 -15.61 17.25 1.26
C PRO A 472 -16.93 18.00 1.25
N ALA A 473 -18.02 17.29 0.95
CA ALA A 473 -19.38 17.67 1.29
C ALA A 473 -20.09 16.50 1.97
N VAL A 474 -20.79 16.77 3.06
CA VAL A 474 -21.35 15.75 3.96
C VAL A 474 -22.87 15.75 3.85
N HIS A 475 -23.46 14.56 3.78
CA HIS A 475 -24.90 14.37 3.82
C HIS A 475 -25.39 14.29 5.26
N PHE A 476 -26.35 15.14 5.61
CA PHE A 476 -26.95 15.20 6.94
C PHE A 476 -28.42 14.76 6.88
N PRO A 477 -28.73 13.47 7.12
CA PRO A 477 -30.07 12.92 6.86
C PRO A 477 -31.14 13.39 7.85
N THR A 478 -30.75 13.78 9.07
CA THR A 478 -31.68 14.10 10.16
C THR A 478 -31.71 15.59 10.50
N THR A 479 -30.54 16.19 10.69
CA THR A 479 -30.39 17.60 11.05
C THR A 479 -29.51 18.28 10.02
N GLN A 480 -30.10 19.10 9.15
CA GLN A 480 -29.35 19.86 8.15
C GLN A 480 -28.66 21.08 8.77
N PRO A 481 -27.51 21.53 8.23
CA PRO A 481 -26.92 22.82 8.58
C PRO A 481 -27.90 23.97 8.35
N LYS A 482 -27.91 24.94 9.28
CA LYS A 482 -28.78 26.12 9.22
C LYS A 482 -28.02 27.37 9.62
N GLY A 483 -28.37 28.50 9.03
CA GLY A 483 -27.82 29.80 9.40
C GLY A 483 -27.71 30.74 8.20
N PRO A 484 -27.48 32.04 8.42
CA PRO A 484 -27.43 33.04 7.35
C PRO A 484 -26.21 32.89 6.44
N LYS A 485 -25.17 32.17 6.88
CA LYS A 485 -23.95 31.89 6.10
C LYS A 485 -23.94 30.50 5.46
N VAL A 486 -25.01 29.72 5.63
CA VAL A 486 -25.13 28.38 5.03
C VAL A 486 -25.60 28.52 3.59
N ASP A 487 -24.79 28.02 2.66
CA ASP A 487 -25.06 27.95 1.24
C ASP A 487 -25.91 26.71 0.90
N ALA A 488 -26.47 26.69 -0.32
CA ALA A 488 -27.28 25.58 -0.80
C ALA A 488 -26.46 24.27 -0.90
N PRO A 489 -27.06 23.10 -0.61
CA PRO A 489 -26.38 21.83 -0.76
C PRO A 489 -26.18 21.48 -2.24
N ILE A 490 -25.23 20.57 -2.50
CA ILE A 490 -25.00 19.95 -3.80
C ILE A 490 -25.84 18.67 -3.86
N SER A 491 -26.71 18.57 -4.87
CA SER A 491 -27.48 17.36 -5.13
C SER A 491 -26.63 16.35 -5.91
N TYR A 492 -26.49 15.14 -5.38
CA TYR A 492 -25.76 14.05 -6.04
C TYR A 492 -26.43 12.71 -5.69
N GLU A 493 -26.72 11.89 -6.72
CA GLU A 493 -27.36 10.57 -6.57
C GLU A 493 -28.61 10.53 -5.67
N GLY A 494 -29.42 11.61 -5.72
CA GLY A 494 -30.66 11.72 -4.94
C GLY A 494 -30.49 12.11 -3.47
N LYS A 495 -29.27 12.49 -3.04
CA LYS A 495 -28.96 13.03 -1.71
C LYS A 495 -28.48 14.47 -1.80
N GLU A 496 -28.64 15.21 -0.71
CA GLU A 496 -28.14 16.58 -0.54
C GLU A 496 -26.88 16.58 0.32
N TYR A 497 -25.79 17.12 -0.22
CA TYR A 497 -24.49 17.21 0.46
C TYR A 497 -24.11 18.67 0.70
N TYR A 498 -23.83 19.02 1.95
CA TYR A 498 -23.39 20.36 2.33
C TYR A 498 -21.87 20.41 2.34
N VAL A 499 -21.27 21.40 1.66
CA VAL A 499 -19.82 21.59 1.65
C VAL A 499 -19.30 21.79 3.07
N THR A 500 -18.30 21.01 3.47
CA THR A 500 -17.77 20.98 4.84
C THR A 500 -16.24 21.12 4.76
N ASP A 501 -15.77 22.33 4.51
CA ASP A 501 -14.41 22.60 4.02
C ASP A 501 -13.37 22.75 5.13
N PRO A 502 -12.42 21.81 5.29
CA PRO A 502 -11.41 21.85 6.36
C PRO A 502 -10.29 22.87 6.11
N THR A 503 -10.34 23.58 4.98
CA THR A 503 -9.40 24.63 4.59
C THR A 503 -10.03 26.02 4.71
N TYR A 504 -11.35 26.13 4.86
CA TYR A 504 -12.00 27.39 5.16
C TYR A 504 -12.01 27.62 6.68
N ILE A 505 -11.03 28.36 7.21
CA ILE A 505 -10.86 28.49 8.66
C ILE A 505 -12.08 29.11 9.34
N ASN A 506 -12.51 28.54 10.46
CA ASN A 506 -13.70 28.93 11.23
C ASN A 506 -15.04 28.74 10.49
N ALA A 507 -15.03 28.05 9.36
CA ALA A 507 -16.26 27.69 8.67
C ALA A 507 -16.90 26.46 9.31
N ASP A 508 -18.23 26.49 9.39
CA ASP A 508 -19.06 25.33 9.73
C ASP A 508 -19.52 24.61 8.45
N ALA A 509 -20.04 23.40 8.62
CA ALA A 509 -20.71 22.66 7.55
C ALA A 509 -21.78 23.51 6.85
N GLY A 510 -21.78 23.46 5.53
CA GLY A 510 -22.66 24.25 4.67
C GLY A 510 -22.13 25.62 4.27
N MET A 511 -20.97 26.06 4.77
CA MET A 511 -20.36 27.32 4.34
C MET A 511 -19.40 27.12 3.17
N ILE A 512 -19.63 27.84 2.06
CA ILE A 512 -18.76 27.81 0.88
C ILE A 512 -17.92 29.08 0.81
N MET A 513 -16.63 28.93 0.50
CA MET A 513 -15.74 30.07 0.25
C MET A 513 -16.35 30.98 -0.83
N SER A 514 -16.34 32.30 -0.63
CA SER A 514 -17.01 33.26 -1.53
C SER A 514 -16.67 33.08 -3.02
N LYS A 515 -15.42 32.70 -3.35
CA LYS A 515 -14.98 32.43 -4.73
C LYS A 515 -15.62 31.20 -5.40
N TYR A 516 -16.18 30.28 -4.62
CA TYR A 516 -16.76 29.03 -5.11
C TYR A 516 -18.28 28.97 -5.04
N ARG A 517 -18.96 29.91 -4.37
CA ARG A 517 -20.44 29.90 -4.23
C ARG A 517 -21.21 29.77 -5.54
N ASN A 518 -20.71 30.41 -6.59
CA ASN A 518 -21.33 30.41 -7.92
C ASN A 518 -20.55 29.58 -8.94
N THR A 519 -19.62 28.75 -8.47
CA THR A 519 -18.76 27.93 -9.32
C THR A 519 -19.24 26.49 -9.21
N PRO A 520 -19.70 25.84 -10.30
CA PRO A 520 -20.06 24.44 -10.22
C PRO A 520 -18.83 23.57 -9.91
N PRO A 521 -18.99 22.42 -9.23
CA PRO A 521 -17.96 21.40 -9.13
C PRO A 521 -17.38 21.03 -10.51
N ALA A 522 -16.06 21.01 -10.64
CA ALA A 522 -15.39 20.49 -11.84
C ALA A 522 -15.47 18.95 -11.88
N GLU A 523 -15.44 18.31 -10.71
CA GLU A 523 -15.61 16.86 -10.56
C GLU A 523 -16.16 16.54 -9.17
N ILE A 524 -16.95 15.47 -9.08
CA ILE A 524 -17.47 14.90 -7.83
C ILE A 524 -16.96 13.46 -7.73
N PHE A 525 -16.39 13.11 -6.59
CA PHE A 525 -15.90 11.77 -6.28
C PHE A 525 -16.72 11.14 -5.16
N ASN A 526 -17.03 9.86 -5.34
CA ASN A 526 -17.64 8.99 -4.34
C ASN A 526 -16.76 7.73 -4.27
N PHE A 527 -16.05 7.52 -3.15
CA PHE A 527 -14.91 6.60 -3.07
C PHE A 527 -15.26 5.22 -2.54
#